data_AF-A0A349MAY5-F1
#
_entry.id   AF-A0A349MAY5-F1
#
_cell.length_a   1.000
_cell.length_b   1.000
_cell.length_c   1.000
_cell.angle_alpha   90.00
_cell.angle_beta   90.00
_cell.angle_gamma   90.00
#
_symmetry.space_group_name_H-M   'P 1'
#
loop_
_entity.id
_entity.type
_entity.pdbx_description
1 polymer ?
#
loop_
_entity_poly.entity_id
_entity_poly.type
_entity_poly.pdbx_seq_one_letter_code
_entity_poly.pdbx_strand_id
1 'polypeptide(L)'
;MRGAPLIGLPMLLTAGYFAFKWTLAGLVNAERLLALGGMYHWSAMTLLALGWSIWIVRQKDSTKSFWGDFKQLTKPLVIYGITASCAVWVWNHAVALEATELRKALRLAQIEERTASEKAFTAFVESQKMETSEKFPDRESYRKNATSQVDWMLSGGVTLVLSLITYLFAALLLSLCSTVLLHQIWGVAAL
;
A
#
# COMPACT_ATOMS: atom_id res chain seq x y z
N MET A 1 7.87 20.10 26.43
CA MET A 1 7.07 18.89 26.09
C MET A 1 5.83 18.79 26.98
N ARG A 2 4.65 18.93 26.37
CA ARG A 2 3.33 18.37 26.74
C ARG A 2 2.50 18.46 25.45
N GLY A 3 2.09 17.43 24.72
CA GLY A 3 2.12 16.00 24.88
C GLY A 3 1.25 15.39 23.78
N ALA A 4 1.45 15.78 22.51
CA ALA A 4 0.93 14.98 21.41
C ALA A 4 1.96 13.88 21.20
N PRO A 5 1.70 12.63 21.60
CA PRO A 5 2.69 11.58 21.44
C PRO A 5 2.98 11.45 19.95
N LEU A 6 4.26 11.43 19.58
CA LEU A 6 4.75 11.14 18.21
C LEU A 6 4.10 9.89 17.59
N ILE A 7 3.51 9.04 18.42
CA ILE A 7 2.83 7.79 18.10
C ILE A 7 1.31 7.97 17.97
N GLY A 8 0.69 8.92 18.69
CA GLY A 8 -0.77 9.01 18.80
C GLY A 8 -1.48 9.33 17.48
N LEU A 9 -0.93 10.27 16.70
CA LEU A 9 -1.52 10.62 15.40
C LEU A 9 -1.37 9.47 14.37
N PRO A 10 -0.19 8.83 14.22
CA PRO A 10 -0.07 7.60 13.45
C PRO A 10 -1.08 6.51 13.85
N MET A 11 -1.23 6.22 15.15
CA MET A 11 -2.20 5.22 15.63
C MET A 11 -3.64 5.59 15.30
N LEU A 12 -4.00 6.87 15.46
CA LEU A 12 -5.35 7.36 15.15
C LEU A 12 -5.67 7.20 13.66
N LEU A 13 -4.72 7.52 12.78
CA LEU A 13 -4.86 7.31 11.34
C LEU A 13 -4.98 5.81 11.01
N THR A 14 -4.25 4.94 11.71
CA THR A 14 -4.40 3.50 11.57
C THR A 14 -5.79 3.01 12.03
N ALA A 15 -6.31 3.51 13.15
CA ALA A 15 -7.68 3.19 13.59
C ALA A 15 -8.72 3.71 12.58
N GLY A 16 -8.52 4.91 12.05
CA GLY A 16 -9.35 5.50 11.00
C GLY A 16 -9.38 4.67 9.72
N TYR A 17 -8.26 4.00 9.37
CA TYR A 17 -8.23 3.05 8.26
C TYR A 17 -9.22 1.88 8.47
N PHE A 18 -9.22 1.27 9.65
CA PHE A 18 -10.15 0.17 9.94
C PHE A 18 -11.60 0.65 9.88
N ALA A 19 -11.92 1.81 10.46
CA ALA A 19 -13.25 2.39 10.37
C ALA A 19 -13.66 2.66 8.91
N PHE A 20 -12.76 3.25 8.12
CA PHE A 20 -12.98 3.52 6.69
C PHE A 20 -13.21 2.23 5.88
N LYS A 21 -12.42 1.19 6.13
CA LYS A 21 -12.56 -0.09 5.45
C LYS A 21 -13.86 -0.80 5.84
N TRP A 22 -14.25 -0.69 7.11
CA TRP A 22 -15.47 -1.27 7.62
C TRP A 22 -16.72 -0.61 7.03
N THR A 23 -16.76 0.72 6.98
CA THR A 23 -17.92 1.45 6.43
C THR A 23 -18.12 1.20 4.93
N LEU A 24 -17.04 0.94 4.19
CA LEU A 24 -17.10 0.64 2.77
C LEU A 24 -17.25 -0.85 2.44
N ALA A 25 -17.07 -1.73 3.44
CA ALA A 25 -17.26 -3.17 3.25
C ALA A 25 -18.73 -3.45 2.87
N GLY A 26 -18.93 -4.17 1.77
CA GLY A 26 -20.27 -4.48 1.24
C GLY A 26 -20.88 -3.38 0.36
N LEU A 27 -20.40 -2.13 0.44
CA LEU A 27 -20.87 -1.03 -0.44
C LEU A 27 -20.14 -1.00 -1.78
N VAL A 28 -18.89 -1.45 -1.83
CA VAL A 28 -18.08 -1.50 -3.04
C VAL A 28 -17.49 -2.88 -3.23
N ASN A 29 -17.15 -3.22 -4.48
CA ASN A 29 -16.46 -4.46 -4.77
C ASN A 29 -15.06 -4.49 -4.11
N ALA A 30 -14.53 -5.69 -3.95
CA ALA A 30 -13.37 -5.91 -3.12
C ALA A 30 -12.06 -5.36 -3.74
N GLU A 31 -12.01 -5.18 -5.07
CA GLU A 31 -10.88 -4.54 -5.77
C GLU A 31 -10.87 -3.03 -5.54
N ARG A 32 -12.03 -2.37 -5.65
CA ARG A 32 -12.19 -0.95 -5.31
C ARG A 32 -11.89 -0.71 -3.83
N LEU A 33 -12.32 -1.60 -2.93
CA LEU A 33 -12.02 -1.49 -1.50
C LEU A 33 -10.51 -1.60 -1.21
N LEU A 34 -9.76 -2.36 -2.01
CA LEU A 34 -8.31 -2.43 -1.92
C LEU A 34 -7.68 -1.10 -2.37
N ALA A 35 -8.07 -0.60 -3.55
CA ALA A 35 -7.57 0.65 -4.10
C ALA A 35 -7.84 1.85 -3.18
N LEU A 36 -9.07 1.97 -2.68
CA LEU A 36 -9.48 3.01 -1.72
C LEU A 36 -8.70 2.92 -0.40
N GLY A 37 -8.37 1.71 0.07
CA GLY A 37 -7.51 1.53 1.23
C GLY A 37 -6.08 2.04 1.00
N GLY A 38 -5.53 1.82 -0.20
CA GLY A 38 -4.24 2.41 -0.60
C GLY A 38 -4.30 3.94 -0.63
N MET A 39 -5.36 4.51 -1.23
CA MET A 39 -5.59 5.95 -1.27
C MET A 39 -5.72 6.56 0.14
N TYR A 40 -6.42 5.88 1.05
CA TYR A 40 -6.51 6.30 2.44
C TYR A 40 -5.13 6.48 3.07
N HIS A 41 -4.27 5.47 2.98
CA HIS A 41 -2.93 5.53 3.58
C HIS A 41 -2.07 6.62 2.93
N TRP A 42 -2.14 6.77 1.60
CA TRP A 42 -1.47 7.88 0.90
C TRP A 42 -1.92 9.24 1.42
N SER A 43 -3.24 9.50 1.45
CA SER A 43 -3.80 10.76 1.95
C SER A 43 -3.42 11.01 3.41
N ALA A 44 -3.47 9.99 4.26
CA ALA A 44 -3.08 10.07 5.66
C ALA A 44 -1.58 10.43 5.82
N MET A 45 -0.69 9.85 5.01
CA MET A 45 0.73 10.20 5.00
C MET A 45 0.96 11.63 4.54
N THR A 46 0.26 12.08 3.49
CA THR A 46 0.36 13.46 3.01
C THR A 46 -0.10 14.44 4.10
N LEU A 47 -1.24 14.16 4.76
CA LEU A 47 -1.73 14.98 5.87
C LEU A 47 -0.76 14.99 7.05
N LEU A 48 -0.16 13.85 7.37
CA LEU A 48 0.84 13.75 8.43
C LEU A 48 2.10 14.57 8.10
N ALA A 49 2.59 14.48 6.86
CA ALA A 49 3.75 15.24 6.40
C ALA A 49 3.50 16.75 6.45
N LEU A 50 2.37 17.21 5.91
CA LEU A 50 1.96 18.61 5.94
C LEU A 50 1.75 19.11 7.36
N GLY A 51 0.99 18.38 8.17
CA GLY A 51 0.69 18.74 9.55
C GLY A 51 1.95 18.84 10.40
N TRP A 52 2.89 17.90 10.23
CA TRP A 52 4.18 17.93 10.93
C TRP A 52 5.06 19.10 10.48
N SER A 53 5.08 19.39 9.17
CA SER A 53 5.82 20.56 8.65
C SER A 53 5.29 21.86 9.25
N ILE A 54 3.97 22.07 9.22
CA ILE A 54 3.32 23.26 9.80
C ILE A 54 3.65 23.35 11.30
N TRP A 55 3.63 22.23 12.00
CA TRP A 55 3.95 22.18 13.42
C TRP A 55 5.41 22.61 13.68
N ILE A 56 6.38 22.10 12.93
CA ILE A 56 7.80 22.48 13.05
C ILE A 56 7.97 23.99 12.91
N VAL A 57 7.35 24.61 11.91
CA VAL A 57 7.43 26.07 11.71
C VAL A 57 6.77 26.84 12.84
N ARG A 58 5.55 26.47 13.23
CA ARG A 58 4.82 27.18 14.28
C ARG A 58 5.52 27.10 15.63
N GLN A 59 6.18 25.99 15.92
CA GLN A 59 6.92 25.78 17.17
C GLN A 59 8.36 26.27 17.10
N LYS A 60 8.83 26.75 15.94
CA LYS A 60 10.25 27.11 15.70
C LYS A 60 11.21 25.96 16.06
N ASP A 61 10.78 24.72 15.81
CA ASP A 61 11.48 23.49 16.22
C ASP A 61 12.37 22.91 15.10
N SER A 62 12.66 23.72 14.07
CA SER A 62 13.58 23.33 13.00
C SER A 62 15.02 23.31 13.51
N THR A 63 15.76 22.31 13.07
CA THR A 63 17.20 22.16 13.29
C THR A 63 18.04 23.11 12.44
N LYS A 64 17.41 23.84 11.50
CA LYS A 64 18.04 24.69 10.47
C LYS A 64 19.00 23.94 9.53
N SER A 65 19.03 22.60 9.60
CA SER A 65 19.81 21.74 8.73
C SER A 65 18.88 20.87 7.91
N PHE A 66 19.11 20.81 6.59
CA PHE A 66 18.32 19.96 5.69
C PHE A 66 18.23 18.53 6.20
N TRP A 67 19.36 17.93 6.58
CA TRP A 67 19.38 16.54 7.06
C TRP A 67 18.81 16.37 8.47
N GLY A 68 18.85 17.41 9.30
CA GLY A 68 18.22 17.38 10.61
C GLY A 68 16.70 17.39 10.51
N ASP A 69 16.16 18.32 9.70
CA ASP A 69 14.71 18.46 9.50
C ASP A 69 14.15 17.29 8.70
N PHE A 70 14.89 16.76 7.72
CA PHE A 70 14.53 15.53 7.03
C PHE A 70 14.35 14.36 8.01
N LYS A 71 15.28 14.16 8.95
CA LYS A 71 15.17 13.10 9.97
C LYS A 71 13.97 13.32 10.89
N GLN A 72 13.72 14.57 11.29
CA GLN A 72 12.59 14.94 12.15
C GLN A 72 11.23 14.71 11.47
N LEU A 73 11.12 15.01 10.17
CA LEU A 73 9.94 14.75 9.33
C LEU A 73 9.76 13.25 9.03
N THR A 74 10.85 12.54 8.80
CA THR A 74 10.84 11.11 8.44
C THR A 74 10.31 10.24 9.58
N LYS A 75 10.65 10.56 10.83
CA LYS A 75 10.31 9.72 12.00
C LYS A 75 8.80 9.40 12.12
N PRO A 76 7.87 10.38 12.17
CA PRO A 76 6.44 10.07 12.25
C PRO A 76 5.90 9.35 11.00
N LEU A 77 6.43 9.68 9.81
CA LEU A 77 6.01 9.05 8.56
C LEU A 77 6.43 7.58 8.47
N VAL A 78 7.64 7.24 8.92
CA VAL A 78 8.11 5.85 8.97
C VAL A 78 7.32 5.05 10.00
N ILE A 79 7.07 5.61 11.19
CA ILE A 79 6.22 4.97 12.21
C ILE A 79 4.85 4.66 11.62
N TYR A 80 4.23 5.64 10.96
CA TYR A 80 2.95 5.43 10.31
C TYR A 80 3.02 4.40 9.18
N GLY A 81 4.06 4.42 8.35
CA GLY A 81 4.25 3.46 7.25
C GLY A 81 4.34 2.01 7.75
N ILE A 82 5.04 1.77 8.86
CA ILE A 82 5.08 0.47 9.53
C ILE A 82 3.68 0.08 9.98
N THR A 83 2.97 0.96 10.69
CA THR A 83 1.65 0.64 11.24
C THR A 83 0.58 0.48 10.17
N ALA A 84 0.69 1.22 9.06
CA ALA A 84 -0.13 1.05 7.87
C ALA A 84 0.10 -0.31 7.21
N SER A 85 1.36 -0.75 7.07
CA SER A 85 1.66 -2.09 6.53
C SER A 85 1.07 -3.21 7.40
N CYS A 86 1.19 -3.10 8.73
CA CYS A 86 0.55 -4.01 9.66
C CYS A 86 -0.98 -3.96 9.53
N ALA A 87 -1.57 -2.77 9.40
CA ALA A 87 -3.02 -2.62 9.26
C ALA A 87 -3.56 -3.23 7.97
N VAL A 88 -2.85 -3.07 6.85
CA VAL A 88 -3.18 -3.73 5.58
C VAL A 88 -3.11 -5.24 5.73
N TRP A 89 -2.07 -5.76 6.39
CA TRP A 89 -1.95 -7.19 6.65
C TRP A 89 -3.11 -7.69 7.52
N VAL A 90 -3.35 -7.07 8.67
CA VAL A 90 -4.43 -7.43 9.61
C VAL A 90 -5.78 -7.37 8.90
N TRP A 91 -6.03 -6.34 8.08
CA TRP A 91 -7.29 -6.26 7.34
C TRP A 91 -7.47 -7.46 6.42
N ASN A 92 -6.48 -7.80 5.58
CA ASN A 92 -6.67 -8.83 4.56
C ASN A 92 -6.54 -10.27 5.12
N HIS A 93 -5.78 -10.47 6.20
CA HIS A 93 -5.41 -11.80 6.70
C HIS A 93 -5.97 -12.14 8.08
N ALA A 94 -6.62 -11.18 8.76
CA ALA A 94 -7.32 -11.44 10.03
C ALA A 94 -8.78 -10.98 10.00
N VAL A 95 -9.08 -9.79 9.49
CA VAL A 95 -10.44 -9.23 9.50
C VAL A 95 -11.27 -9.71 8.31
N ALA A 96 -10.73 -9.59 7.10
CA ALA A 96 -11.38 -9.95 5.83
C ALA A 96 -10.81 -11.24 5.24
N LEU A 97 -10.34 -12.16 6.10
CA LEU A 97 -9.69 -13.41 5.70
C LEU A 97 -10.55 -14.22 4.72
N GLU A 98 -11.83 -14.42 5.05
CA GLU A 98 -12.75 -15.19 4.21
C GLU A 98 -12.92 -14.56 2.82
N ALA A 99 -12.97 -13.22 2.73
CA ALA A 99 -13.06 -12.52 1.46
C ALA A 99 -11.76 -12.65 0.64
N THR A 100 -10.61 -12.68 1.31
CA THR A 100 -9.31 -12.93 0.67
C THR A 100 -9.20 -14.36 0.14
N GLU A 101 -9.60 -15.36 0.94
CA GLU A 101 -9.62 -16.76 0.54
C GLU A 101 -10.63 -17.04 -0.57
N LEU A 102 -11.81 -16.42 -0.53
CA LEU A 102 -12.78 -16.51 -1.63
C LEU A 102 -12.20 -15.93 -2.92
N ARG A 103 -11.53 -14.77 -2.86
CA ARG A 103 -10.87 -14.18 -4.04
C ARG A 103 -9.78 -15.11 -4.58
N LYS A 104 -9.02 -15.74 -3.70
CA LYS A 104 -8.00 -16.73 -4.06
C LYS A 104 -8.65 -17.91 -4.79
N ALA A 105 -9.67 -18.52 -4.20
CA ALA A 105 -10.39 -19.66 -4.76
C ALA A 105 -11.00 -19.33 -6.14
N LEU A 106 -11.62 -18.15 -6.30
CA LEU A 106 -12.18 -17.72 -7.58
C LEU A 106 -11.11 -17.58 -8.67
N ARG A 107 -9.92 -17.05 -8.33
CA ARG A 107 -8.81 -16.94 -9.29
C ARG A 107 -8.26 -18.31 -9.68
N LEU A 108 -8.14 -19.23 -8.72
CA LEU A 108 -7.71 -20.59 -8.98
C LEU A 108 -8.71 -21.34 -9.86
N ALA A 109 -10.01 -21.21 -9.60
CA ALA A 109 -11.08 -21.78 -10.41
C ALA A 109 -11.05 -21.24 -11.85
N GLN A 110 -10.81 -19.94 -12.04
CA GLN A 110 -10.65 -19.34 -13.37
C GLN A 110 -9.44 -19.89 -14.12
N ILE A 111 -8.32 -20.12 -13.44
CA ILE A 111 -7.13 -20.75 -14.03
C ILE A 111 -7.45 -22.17 -14.44
N GLU A 112 -8.11 -22.94 -13.57
CA GLU A 112 -8.52 -24.31 -13.85
C GLU A 112 -9.48 -24.38 -15.04
N GLU A 113 -10.51 -23.54 -15.11
CA GLU A 113 -11.45 -23.49 -16.23
C GLU A 113 -10.72 -23.22 -17.56
N ARG A 114 -9.80 -22.24 -17.58
CA ARG A 114 -9.02 -21.88 -18.77
C ARG A 114 -8.01 -22.95 -19.19
N THR A 115 -7.64 -23.84 -18.28
CA THR A 115 -6.63 -24.88 -18.51
C THR A 115 -7.22 -26.29 -18.47
N ALA A 116 -8.55 -26.42 -18.40
CA ALA A 116 -9.25 -27.71 -18.29
C ALA A 116 -9.07 -28.60 -19.53
N SER A 117 -8.85 -28.00 -20.69
CA SER A 117 -8.60 -28.71 -21.95
C SER A 117 -7.76 -27.86 -22.90
N GLU A 118 -7.19 -28.51 -23.92
CA GLU A 118 -6.43 -27.80 -24.96
C GLU A 118 -7.30 -26.76 -25.68
N LYS A 119 -8.55 -27.14 -26.00
CA LYS A 119 -9.52 -26.25 -26.64
C LYS A 119 -9.81 -25.00 -25.79
N ALA A 120 -9.99 -25.18 -24.47
CA ALA A 120 -10.22 -24.06 -23.56
C ALA A 120 -8.99 -23.14 -23.49
N PHE A 121 -7.79 -23.72 -23.47
CA PHE A 121 -6.55 -22.97 -23.42
C PHE A 121 -6.28 -22.19 -24.71
N THR A 122 -6.47 -22.81 -25.88
CA THR A 122 -6.35 -22.13 -27.18
C THR A 122 -7.33 -20.97 -27.28
N ALA A 123 -8.61 -21.17 -26.92
CA ALA A 123 -9.61 -20.11 -26.92
C ALA A 123 -9.25 -18.97 -25.95
N PHE A 124 -8.70 -19.29 -24.79
CA PHE A 124 -8.18 -18.29 -23.85
C PHE A 124 -7.02 -17.49 -24.46
N VAL A 125 -6.03 -18.14 -25.06
CA VAL A 125 -4.88 -17.47 -25.69
C VAL A 125 -5.34 -16.56 -26.83
N GLU A 126 -6.24 -17.04 -27.68
CA GLU A 126 -6.85 -16.24 -28.76
C GLU A 126 -7.61 -15.02 -28.22
N SER A 127 -8.32 -15.17 -27.09
CA SER A 127 -9.05 -14.07 -26.46
C SER A 127 -8.16 -12.93 -25.94
N GLN A 128 -6.87 -13.20 -25.67
CA GLN A 128 -5.93 -12.21 -25.15
C GLN A 128 -5.45 -11.21 -26.21
N LYS A 129 -5.77 -11.41 -27.51
CA LYS A 129 -5.45 -10.50 -28.62
C LYS A 129 -4.01 -9.98 -28.64
N MET A 130 -3.04 -10.77 -28.16
CA MET A 130 -1.63 -10.37 -28.20
C MET A 130 -1.02 -10.71 -29.57
N GLU A 131 -0.22 -9.79 -30.13
CA GLU A 131 0.38 -9.90 -31.47
C GLU A 131 1.38 -11.06 -31.64
N THR A 132 1.72 -11.79 -30.56
CA THR A 132 2.64 -12.94 -30.61
C THR A 132 2.15 -14.09 -29.72
N SER A 133 1.43 -15.05 -30.31
CA SER A 133 1.04 -16.31 -29.64
C SER A 133 2.23 -17.19 -29.27
N GLU A 134 3.39 -17.01 -29.92
CA GLU A 134 4.64 -17.77 -29.67
C GLU A 134 5.24 -17.58 -28.27
N LYS A 135 4.80 -16.58 -27.50
CA LYS A 135 5.31 -16.33 -26.14
C LYS A 135 4.49 -16.99 -25.03
N PHE A 136 3.37 -17.65 -25.36
CA PHE A 136 2.61 -18.35 -24.33
C PHE A 136 3.31 -19.67 -23.97
N PRO A 137 3.57 -19.92 -22.68
CA PRO A 137 4.02 -21.24 -22.24
C PRO A 137 2.93 -22.27 -22.55
N ASP A 138 3.32 -23.56 -22.62
CA ASP A 138 2.36 -24.64 -22.77
C ASP A 138 1.34 -24.64 -21.62
N ARG A 139 0.18 -25.28 -21.84
CA ARG A 139 -0.95 -25.26 -20.91
C ARG A 139 -0.58 -25.65 -19.48
N GLU A 140 0.22 -26.70 -19.30
CA GLU A 140 0.60 -27.18 -17.96
C GLU A 140 1.59 -26.23 -17.29
N SER A 141 2.57 -25.72 -18.04
CA SER A 141 3.47 -24.66 -17.55
C SER A 141 2.70 -23.39 -17.19
N TYR A 142 1.74 -22.96 -18.01
CA TYR A 142 0.87 -21.82 -17.70
C TYR A 142 0.07 -22.07 -16.42
N ARG A 143 -0.61 -23.22 -16.31
CA ARG A 143 -1.41 -23.61 -15.15
C ARG A 143 -0.58 -23.56 -13.87
N LYS A 144 0.60 -24.18 -13.90
CA LYS A 144 1.53 -24.23 -12.76
C LYS A 144 2.01 -22.83 -12.37
N ASN A 145 2.45 -22.03 -13.34
CA ASN A 145 2.98 -20.69 -13.09
C ASN A 145 1.90 -19.73 -12.58
N ALA A 146 0.71 -19.74 -13.19
CA ALA A 146 -0.41 -18.89 -12.78
C ALA A 146 -0.93 -19.26 -11.38
N THR A 147 -1.04 -20.55 -11.08
CA THR A 147 -1.43 -21.02 -9.73
C THR A 147 -0.43 -20.57 -8.68
N SER A 148 0.86 -20.83 -8.91
CA SER A 148 1.95 -20.40 -8.03
C SER A 148 1.97 -18.88 -7.83
N GLN A 149 1.70 -18.11 -8.88
CA GLN A 149 1.60 -16.65 -8.80
C GLN A 149 0.43 -16.21 -7.91
N VAL A 150 -0.75 -16.82 -8.04
CA VAL A 150 -1.91 -16.51 -7.20
C VAL A 150 -1.62 -16.82 -5.74
N ASP A 151 -1.04 -17.99 -5.45
CA ASP A 151 -0.65 -18.39 -4.09
C ASP A 151 0.35 -17.41 -3.47
N TRP A 152 1.37 -17.02 -4.25
CA TRP A 152 2.39 -16.08 -3.79
C TRP A 152 1.81 -14.68 -3.56
N MET A 153 1.10 -14.12 -4.54
CA MET A 153 0.56 -12.76 -4.48
C MET A 153 -0.46 -12.56 -3.37
N LEU A 154 -1.28 -13.58 -3.08
CA LEU A 154 -2.30 -13.52 -2.04
C LEU A 154 -1.79 -14.03 -0.68
N SER A 155 -0.50 -14.35 -0.55
CA SER A 155 0.08 -14.74 0.74
C SER A 155 0.19 -13.56 1.71
N GLY A 156 0.08 -13.87 3.00
CA GLY A 156 0.26 -12.89 4.08
C GLY A 156 1.63 -12.24 4.08
N GLY A 157 2.69 -13.04 3.90
CA GLY A 157 4.07 -12.53 3.89
C GLY A 157 4.31 -11.51 2.77
N VAL A 158 3.87 -11.81 1.55
CA VAL A 158 4.00 -10.91 0.40
C VAL A 158 3.17 -9.63 0.60
N THR A 159 1.95 -9.76 1.13
CA THR A 159 1.10 -8.60 1.46
C THR A 159 1.81 -7.65 2.42
N LEU A 160 2.42 -8.19 3.48
CA LEU A 160 3.12 -7.38 4.47
C LEU A 160 4.38 -6.73 3.88
N VAL A 161 5.23 -7.50 3.20
CA VAL A 161 6.49 -7.00 2.65
C VAL A 161 6.25 -5.92 1.58
N LEU A 162 5.33 -6.15 0.64
CA LEU A 162 5.04 -5.18 -0.42
C LEU A 162 4.43 -3.89 0.14
N SER A 163 3.50 -4.00 1.09
CA SER A 163 2.92 -2.82 1.75
C SER A 163 3.96 -2.05 2.56
N LEU A 164 4.84 -2.74 3.29
CA LEU A 164 5.94 -2.13 4.03
C LEU A 164 6.88 -1.35 3.10
N ILE A 165 7.35 -1.98 2.01
CA ILE A 165 8.24 -1.31 1.05
C ILE A 165 7.55 -0.07 0.46
N THR A 166 6.29 -0.19 0.08
CA THR A 166 5.51 0.90 -0.53
C THR A 166 5.36 2.08 0.44
N TYR A 167 4.98 1.82 1.69
CA TYR A 167 4.76 2.90 2.66
C TYR A 167 6.07 3.48 3.21
N LEU A 168 7.15 2.69 3.33
CA LEU A 168 8.46 3.25 3.64
C LEU A 168 9.00 4.13 2.52
N PHE A 169 8.82 3.71 1.26
CA PHE A 169 9.17 4.55 0.11
C PHE A 169 8.36 5.86 0.10
N ALA A 170 7.05 5.78 0.31
CA ALA A 170 6.19 6.96 0.42
C ALA A 170 6.63 7.88 1.58
N ALA A 171 7.04 7.31 2.72
CA ALA A 171 7.53 8.08 3.87
C ALA A 171 8.77 8.89 3.50
N LEU A 172 9.75 8.25 2.85
CA LEU A 172 10.99 8.91 2.42
C LEU A 172 10.71 10.00 1.39
N LEU A 173 9.87 9.70 0.39
CA LEU A 173 9.50 10.65 -0.66
C LEU A 173 8.81 11.89 -0.08
N LEU A 174 7.78 11.69 0.75
CA LEU A 174 7.04 12.80 1.37
C LEU A 174 7.91 13.60 2.35
N SER A 175 8.84 12.94 3.06
CA SER A 175 9.80 13.63 3.93
C SER A 175 10.73 14.51 3.12
N LEU A 176 11.23 14.03 1.98
CA LEU A 176 12.09 14.79 1.09
C LEU A 176 11.36 16.02 0.55
N CYS A 177 10.16 15.83 0.00
CA CYS A 177 9.32 16.93 -0.47
C CYS A 177 9.05 17.95 0.65
N SER A 178 8.68 17.49 1.84
CA SER A 178 8.39 18.36 2.98
C SER A 178 9.62 19.14 3.44
N THR A 179 10.80 18.53 3.42
CA THR A 179 12.06 19.20 3.78
C THR A 179 12.41 20.29 2.76
N VAL A 180 12.24 20.01 1.47
CA VAL A 180 12.41 21.01 0.41
C VAL A 180 11.45 22.18 0.61
N LEU A 181 10.16 21.91 0.88
CA LEU A 181 9.17 22.95 1.15
C LEU A 181 9.55 23.80 2.38
N LEU A 182 10.00 23.16 3.46
CA LEU A 182 10.41 23.81 4.70
C LEU A 182 11.59 24.78 4.49
N HIS A 183 12.61 24.36 3.75
CA HIS A 183 13.80 25.19 3.52
C HIS A 183 13.60 26.24 2.42
N GLN A 184 12.98 25.86 1.30
CA GLN A 184 12.88 26.74 0.12
C GLN A 184 11.70 27.71 0.17
N ILE A 185 10.54 27.27 0.69
CA ILE A 185 9.34 28.11 0.70
C ILE A 185 9.22 28.89 2.00
N TRP A 186 9.50 28.24 3.13
CA TRP A 186 9.37 28.87 4.44
C TRP A 186 10.65 29.54 4.93
N GLY A 187 11.75 29.45 4.18
CA GLY A 187 12.97 30.23 4.42
C GLY A 187 13.64 29.94 5.76
N VAL A 188 13.42 28.76 6.34
CA VAL A 188 13.90 28.42 7.69
C VAL A 188 15.43 28.33 7.76
N ALA A 189 16.07 28.01 6.63
CA ALA A 189 17.50 28.24 6.37
C ALA A 189 17.75 28.17 4.85
N ALA A 190 18.54 29.10 4.31
CA ALA A 190 19.05 28.99 2.93
C ALA A 190 19.96 27.77 2.84
N LEU A 191 19.69 26.91 1.87
CA LEU A 191 20.47 25.71 1.55
C LEU A 191 21.89 26.06 1.09
#